data_AF-A0A6A3WMG9-F1
#
_entry.id   AF-A0A6A3WMG9-F1
#
_cell.length_a   1.000
_cell.length_b   1.000
_cell.length_c   1.000
_cell.angle_alpha   90.00
_cell.angle_beta   90.00
_cell.angle_gamma   90.00
#
_symmetry.space_group_name_H-M   'P 1'
#
loop_
_entity.id
_entity.type
_entity.pdbx_description
1 polymer ?
#
loop_
_entity_poly.entity_id
_entity_poly.type
_entity_poly.pdbx_seq_one_letter_code
_entity_poly.pdbx_strand_id
1 'polypeptide(L)'
;MRLSSLVLFVAAAMAGVTATAAKTGAIPPAACSTQESEQSQLILFAATWTTDPARGVYTYKFNTTDGSLTQWAITPFLIGSGAINPTYLQESTHKLHNGKRLIYGLNRATGVGYVSAMTLNANGTLDVLNSQQMQGGSPAHVTLSPNEDFVAVANYAGSLSMFPLYENGTVAPESFYEAFPNGSHVVAAQQTVGRIHSTRWLPNSNHVIAADWGGDALLEYELDAKEQTFQSLDTVARPPGSGPRHTALSANGDFLYVTNELSNAVGVYKINRHEALLESAAIQNIPTLPANFTNTSTAADIHLSKNGHFVYVSNRGHNSIAMYAIDEADGTLTTLGWESTRGTTPRGFTIYEDWLIVGNQNSNDMYVFKVDEHTGLLSYTGNSYQIPAPVCLYVSEYVFSDN
;
A
#
# COMPACT_ATOMS: atom_id res chain seq x y z
N MET A 1 -53.86 50.67 -33.85
CA MET A 1 -55.04 50.85 -32.98
C MET A 1 -54.53 51.00 -31.55
N ARG A 2 -54.80 52.18 -30.95
CA ARG A 2 -54.60 52.61 -29.54
C ARG A 2 -53.14 52.64 -29.04
N LEU A 3 -52.44 53.79 -29.10
CA LEU A 3 -52.46 54.98 -28.18
C LEU A 3 -52.22 54.57 -26.71
N SER A 4 -51.24 55.12 -25.98
CA SER A 4 -51.01 56.54 -25.60
C SER A 4 -49.61 56.70 -24.98
N SER A 5 -48.71 57.62 -25.36
CA SER A 5 -48.67 59.09 -25.23
C SER A 5 -48.57 59.63 -23.79
N LEU A 6 -47.41 60.19 -23.39
CA LEU A 6 -47.34 61.52 -22.78
C LEU A 6 -45.93 62.15 -22.87
N VAL A 7 -45.95 63.46 -23.10
CA VAL A 7 -44.86 64.42 -23.39
C VAL A 7 -44.87 65.49 -22.27
N LEU A 8 -43.73 66.07 -21.89
CA LEU A 8 -43.45 67.52 -21.66
C LEU A 8 -42.09 67.68 -20.92
N PHE A 9 -41.05 68.34 -21.44
CA PHE A 9 -40.74 69.77 -21.72
C PHE A 9 -39.71 70.36 -20.71
N VAL A 10 -38.57 70.81 -21.29
CA VAL A 10 -37.79 72.04 -21.01
C VAL A 10 -37.09 72.24 -19.66
N ALA A 11 -35.76 72.39 -19.70
CA ALA A 11 -35.08 73.69 -19.53
C ALA A 11 -33.54 73.55 -19.64
N ALA A 12 -32.95 74.38 -20.49
CA ALA A 12 -31.51 74.64 -20.50
C ALA A 12 -31.19 75.71 -19.45
N ALA A 13 -30.14 75.50 -18.66
CA ALA A 13 -29.47 76.56 -17.92
C ALA A 13 -27.96 76.27 -17.84
N MET A 14 -27.19 77.13 -18.50
CA MET A 14 -25.75 77.27 -18.35
C MET A 14 -25.43 77.86 -16.96
N ALA A 15 -24.47 77.29 -16.23
CA ALA A 15 -23.53 78.05 -15.40
C ALA A 15 -22.47 77.14 -14.76
N GLY A 16 -21.21 77.59 -14.80
CA GLY A 16 -20.27 77.36 -13.70
C GLY A 16 -19.27 76.23 -13.88
N VAL A 17 -18.20 76.51 -14.63
CA VAL A 17 -16.92 75.79 -14.46
C VAL A 17 -16.31 76.22 -13.13
N THR A 18 -16.15 75.28 -12.20
CA THR A 18 -15.13 75.36 -11.14
C THR A 18 -14.30 74.08 -11.19
N ALA A 19 -13.03 74.25 -11.55
CA ALA A 19 -12.05 73.17 -11.64
C ALA A 19 -11.69 72.68 -10.24
N THR A 20 -12.01 71.42 -9.93
CA THR A 20 -11.41 70.68 -8.82
C THR A 20 -10.23 69.86 -9.35
N ALA A 21 -9.05 70.12 -8.80
CA ALA A 21 -7.82 69.40 -9.11
C ALA A 21 -7.96 67.92 -8.72
N ALA A 22 -8.02 67.03 -9.72
CA ALA A 22 -7.91 65.60 -9.50
C ALA A 22 -6.46 65.27 -9.13
N LYS A 23 -6.24 64.80 -7.90
CA LYS A 23 -4.98 64.18 -7.49
C LYS A 23 -4.76 62.94 -8.37
N THR A 24 -3.70 62.96 -9.18
CA THR A 24 -3.18 61.78 -9.85
C THR A 24 -2.63 60.81 -8.81
N GLY A 25 -3.46 59.84 -8.40
CA GLY A 25 -3.00 58.67 -7.66
C GLY A 25 -2.23 57.78 -8.62
N ALA A 26 -0.93 57.60 -8.38
CA ALA A 26 -0.13 56.59 -9.06
C ALA A 26 -0.70 55.20 -8.73
N ILE A 27 -1.06 54.44 -9.76
CA ILE A 27 -1.42 53.03 -9.63
C ILE A 27 -0.10 52.29 -9.33
N PRO A 28 0.02 51.58 -8.18
CA PRO A 28 1.21 50.78 -7.93
C PRO A 28 1.31 49.68 -9.01
N PRO A 29 2.52 49.33 -9.47
CA PRO A 29 2.67 48.26 -10.44
C PRO A 29 2.10 46.97 -9.84
N ALA A 30 1.29 46.26 -10.62
CA ALA A 30 0.79 44.95 -10.24
C ALA A 30 1.97 44.07 -9.82
N ALA A 31 1.94 43.60 -8.57
CA ALA A 31 2.88 42.59 -8.11
C ALA A 31 2.70 41.38 -9.02
N CYS A 32 3.72 41.08 -9.82
CA CYS A 32 3.83 39.81 -10.52
C CYS A 32 3.94 38.75 -9.43
N SER A 33 2.85 38.05 -9.13
CA SER A 33 2.91 36.87 -8.28
C SER A 33 3.80 35.86 -9.00
N THR A 34 5.00 35.63 -8.47
CA THR A 34 5.77 34.44 -8.80
C THR A 34 4.90 33.25 -8.43
N GLN A 35 4.35 32.54 -9.41
CA GLN A 35 3.79 31.22 -9.15
C GLN A 35 4.97 30.38 -8.69
N GLU A 36 4.98 30.00 -7.41
CA GLU A 36 5.84 28.92 -6.91
C GLU A 36 5.56 27.71 -7.80
N SER A 37 6.59 27.24 -8.51
CA SER A 37 6.46 26.03 -9.33
C SER A 37 6.42 24.83 -8.41
N GLU A 38 5.21 24.37 -8.09
CA GLU A 38 5.02 23.08 -7.43
C GLU A 38 5.61 21.97 -8.31
N GLN A 39 6.72 21.37 -7.87
CA GLN A 39 7.32 20.24 -8.57
C GLN A 39 6.81 18.94 -7.95
N SER A 40 6.04 18.19 -8.73
CA SER A 40 5.68 16.81 -8.38
C SER A 40 6.88 15.88 -8.57
N GLN A 41 7.04 14.94 -7.65
CA GLN A 41 8.08 13.92 -7.65
C GLN A 41 7.54 12.60 -7.11
N LEU A 42 7.71 11.54 -7.88
CA LEU A 42 7.45 10.17 -7.43
C LEU A 42 8.58 9.67 -6.54
N ILE A 43 8.22 9.09 -5.40
CA ILE A 43 9.15 8.55 -4.41
C ILE A 43 8.87 7.06 -4.25
N LEU A 44 9.91 6.24 -4.45
CA LEU A 44 9.91 4.85 -4.02
C LEU A 44 10.38 4.79 -2.56
N PHE A 45 9.61 4.13 -1.71
CA PHE A 45 9.98 3.77 -0.36
C PHE A 45 10.34 2.30 -0.31
N ALA A 46 11.45 1.98 0.36
CA ALA A 46 11.93 0.62 0.54
C ALA A 46 12.22 0.35 2.03
N ALA A 47 11.38 -0.45 2.67
CA ALA A 47 11.62 -0.94 4.02
C ALA A 47 12.61 -2.11 3.98
N THR A 48 13.51 -2.16 4.94
CA THR A 48 14.60 -3.15 4.98
C THR A 48 14.60 -3.96 6.27
N TRP A 49 15.02 -5.22 6.15
CA TRP A 49 15.35 -6.05 7.29
C TRP A 49 16.81 -5.81 7.69
N THR A 50 17.06 -5.18 8.83
CA THR A 50 18.38 -4.74 9.26
C THR A 50 18.62 -4.90 10.76
N THR A 51 19.84 -5.28 11.11
CA THR A 51 20.37 -5.16 12.49
C THR A 51 21.26 -3.93 12.66
N ASP A 52 21.53 -3.20 11.58
CA ASP A 52 22.28 -1.94 11.58
C ASP A 52 21.34 -0.79 11.97
N PRO A 53 21.57 -0.12 13.11
CA PRO A 53 20.74 0.97 13.60
C PRO A 53 20.81 2.23 12.72
N ALA A 54 21.79 2.35 11.81
CA ALA A 54 21.89 3.46 10.87
C ALA A 54 21.02 3.26 9.61
N ARG A 55 20.31 2.14 9.51
CA ARG A 55 19.49 1.76 8.36
C ARG A 55 18.03 1.58 8.78
N GLY A 56 17.14 1.56 7.81
CA GLY A 56 15.72 1.38 8.04
C GLY A 56 14.93 1.50 6.75
N VAL A 57 14.38 2.68 6.48
CA VAL A 57 13.62 2.96 5.27
C VAL A 57 14.48 3.78 4.31
N TYR A 58 14.64 3.29 3.10
CA TYR A 58 15.31 4.01 2.02
C TYR A 58 14.26 4.71 1.16
N THR A 59 14.56 5.93 0.71
CA THR A 59 13.75 6.66 -0.27
C THR A 59 14.55 6.90 -1.53
N TYR A 60 13.89 6.79 -2.68
CA TYR A 60 14.46 7.06 -4.00
C TYR A 60 13.52 7.98 -4.77
N LYS A 61 14.09 8.99 -5.43
CA LYS A 61 13.37 9.71 -6.48
C LYS A 61 13.23 8.79 -7.68
N PHE A 62 11.99 8.58 -8.12
CA PHE A 62 11.65 7.70 -9.22
C PHE A 62 11.38 8.50 -10.50
N ASN A 63 12.05 8.15 -11.59
CA ASN A 63 11.83 8.69 -12.91
C ASN A 63 11.06 7.68 -13.76
N THR A 64 9.79 7.97 -14.06
CA THR A 64 8.93 7.10 -14.88
C THR A 64 9.21 7.20 -16.37
N THR A 65 10.12 8.07 -16.82
CA THR A 65 10.53 8.15 -18.23
C THR A 65 11.40 6.95 -18.62
N ASP A 66 12.33 6.55 -17.74
CA ASP A 66 13.31 5.48 -18.00
C ASP A 66 13.36 4.42 -16.90
N GLY A 67 12.53 4.54 -15.86
CA GLY A 67 12.47 3.63 -14.73
C GLY A 67 13.67 3.78 -13.78
N SER A 68 14.44 4.87 -13.85
CA SER A 68 15.62 5.07 -12.99
C SER A 68 15.24 5.55 -11.59
N LEU A 69 16.00 5.07 -10.60
CA LEU A 69 15.92 5.44 -9.19
C LEU A 69 17.18 6.22 -8.80
N THR A 70 17.00 7.38 -8.17
CA THR A 70 18.09 8.11 -7.52
C THR A 70 17.88 8.05 -6.02
N GLN A 71 18.80 7.42 -5.28
CA GLN A 71 18.70 7.36 -3.83
C GLN A 71 18.64 8.78 -3.27
N TRP A 72 17.64 9.04 -2.44
CA TRP A 72 17.39 10.36 -1.89
C TRP A 72 17.83 10.42 -0.44
N ALA A 73 17.32 9.53 0.41
CA ALA A 73 17.70 9.47 1.80
C ALA A 73 17.60 8.05 2.39
N ILE A 74 18.17 7.91 3.59
CA ILE A 74 18.01 6.75 4.46
C ILE A 74 17.46 7.29 5.76
N THR A 75 16.33 6.73 6.21
CA THR A 75 15.78 6.99 7.53
C THR A 75 16.16 5.83 8.44
N PRO A 76 17.07 6.04 9.41
CA PRO A 76 17.32 5.08 10.47
C PRO A 76 16.03 4.86 11.27
N PHE A 77 15.76 3.61 11.67
CA PHE A 77 14.59 3.34 12.50
C PHE A 77 14.99 2.87 13.90
N LEU A 78 14.72 3.73 14.89
CA LEU A 78 15.00 3.48 16.31
C LEU A 78 13.74 3.82 17.12
N ILE A 79 13.32 2.91 17.99
CA ILE A 79 12.40 3.23 19.09
C ILE A 79 13.15 2.90 20.38
N GLY A 80 13.43 3.92 21.20
CA GLY A 80 14.27 3.79 22.39
C GLY A 80 15.75 3.52 22.06
N SER A 81 16.37 2.58 22.76
CA SER A 81 17.81 2.26 22.66
C SER A 81 18.14 1.05 21.76
N GLY A 82 17.13 0.42 21.14
CA GLY A 82 17.31 -0.79 20.32
C GLY A 82 17.09 -0.53 18.84
N ALA A 83 17.85 -1.25 17.99
CA ALA A 83 17.57 -1.31 16.55
C ALA A 83 16.24 -2.03 16.31
N ILE A 84 15.41 -1.49 15.41
CA ILE A 84 14.10 -2.04 15.07
C ILE A 84 14.02 -2.20 13.56
N ASN A 85 13.34 -3.26 13.13
CA ASN A 85 13.21 -3.58 11.71
C ASN A 85 11.90 -3.00 11.16
N PRO A 86 11.95 -2.03 10.23
CA PRO A 86 10.76 -1.64 9.48
C PRO A 86 10.39 -2.78 8.52
N THR A 87 9.35 -3.54 8.84
CA THR A 87 8.99 -4.76 8.10
C THR A 87 7.98 -4.51 6.99
N TYR A 88 7.15 -3.48 7.11
CA TYR A 88 6.12 -3.12 6.14
C TYR A 88 5.77 -1.63 6.26
N LEU A 89 5.34 -1.03 5.15
CA LEU A 89 4.90 0.36 5.08
C LEU A 89 3.59 0.43 4.29
N GLN A 90 2.68 1.29 4.73
CA GLN A 90 1.46 1.63 4.02
C GLN A 90 1.18 3.12 4.17
N GLU A 91 1.01 3.83 3.06
CA GLU A 91 0.59 5.23 3.09
C GLU A 91 -0.95 5.32 3.17
N SER A 92 -1.44 6.34 3.87
CA SER A 92 -2.84 6.79 3.80
C SER A 92 -3.14 7.33 2.40
N THR A 93 -4.38 7.19 1.96
CA THR A 93 -4.93 7.82 0.76
C THR A 93 -5.45 9.23 1.07
N HIS A 94 -5.87 9.49 2.31
CA HIS A 94 -6.31 10.80 2.77
C HIS A 94 -5.15 11.64 3.33
N LYS A 95 -5.31 12.96 3.21
CA LYS A 95 -4.39 13.95 3.81
C LYS A 95 -4.74 14.17 5.28
N LEU A 96 -4.26 13.29 6.15
CA LEU A 96 -4.65 13.24 7.57
C LEU A 96 -3.90 14.22 8.48
N HIS A 97 -2.76 14.77 8.05
CA HIS A 97 -1.91 15.57 8.93
C HIS A 97 -1.42 16.85 8.25
N ASN A 98 -2.00 18.00 8.62
CA ASN A 98 -1.62 19.31 8.07
C ASN A 98 -1.58 19.33 6.52
N GLY A 99 -2.58 18.71 5.89
CA GLY A 99 -2.65 18.61 4.41
C GLY A 99 -1.68 17.58 3.79
N LYS A 100 -0.98 16.78 4.59
CA LYS A 100 -0.11 15.68 4.15
C LYS A 100 -0.75 14.33 4.42
N ARG A 101 -0.42 13.36 3.56
CA ARG A 101 -0.65 11.94 3.82
C ARG A 101 0.35 11.42 4.86
N LEU A 102 -0.03 10.39 5.60
CA LEU A 102 0.81 9.74 6.60
C LEU A 102 1.22 8.35 6.14
N ILE A 103 2.40 7.93 6.57
CA ILE A 103 2.95 6.60 6.31
C ILE A 103 2.91 5.81 7.62
N TYR A 104 2.25 4.66 7.60
CA TYR A 104 2.18 3.73 8.73
C TYR A 104 3.23 2.64 8.54
N GLY A 105 4.18 2.58 9.47
CA GLY A 105 5.29 1.64 9.46
C GLY A 105 5.17 0.61 10.56
N LEU A 106 5.40 -0.66 10.21
CA LEU A 106 5.50 -1.75 11.17
C LEU A 106 6.93 -2.01 11.57
N ASN A 107 7.11 -2.24 12.86
CA ASN A 107 8.40 -2.13 13.51
C ASN A 107 8.60 -3.31 14.44
N ARG A 108 9.45 -4.25 14.02
CA ARG A 108 9.70 -5.49 14.77
C ARG A 108 10.82 -5.29 15.78
N ALA A 109 10.50 -5.56 17.05
CA ALA A 109 11.45 -5.70 18.15
C ALA A 109 11.38 -7.12 18.73
N THR A 110 12.29 -7.44 19.66
CA THR A 110 12.29 -8.76 20.31
C THR A 110 11.08 -8.90 21.21
N GLY A 111 10.20 -9.85 20.90
CA GLY A 111 9.02 -10.19 21.71
C GLY A 111 7.84 -9.22 21.63
N VAL A 112 7.98 -8.08 20.93
CA VAL A 112 6.93 -7.07 20.75
C VAL A 112 6.99 -6.45 19.35
N GLY A 113 5.91 -5.79 18.94
CA GLY A 113 5.85 -4.97 17.73
C GLY A 113 5.46 -3.54 18.02
N TYR A 114 5.74 -2.65 17.08
CA TYR A 114 5.25 -1.27 17.07
C TYR A 114 4.60 -0.95 15.73
N VAL A 115 3.62 -0.06 15.78
CA VAL A 115 3.09 0.65 14.62
C VAL A 115 3.38 2.14 14.81
N SER A 116 3.92 2.77 13.77
CA SER A 116 4.36 4.17 13.82
C SER A 116 3.69 4.97 12.71
N ALA A 117 3.14 6.13 13.04
CA ALA A 117 2.71 7.11 12.04
C ALA A 117 3.87 8.05 11.71
N MET A 118 4.12 8.27 10.42
CA MET A 118 5.25 9.03 9.92
C MET A 118 4.84 10.01 8.82
N THR A 119 5.65 11.05 8.61
CA THR A 119 5.52 11.97 7.47
C THR A 119 6.84 12.08 6.72
N LEU A 120 6.77 12.38 5.43
CA LEU A 120 7.94 12.62 4.58
C LEU A 120 8.43 14.07 4.73
N ASN A 121 9.74 14.21 4.94
CA ASN A 121 10.43 15.49 4.97
C ASN A 121 10.94 15.91 3.58
N ALA A 122 11.20 17.21 3.42
CA ALA A 122 11.78 17.77 2.19
C ALA A 122 13.21 17.29 1.90
N ASN A 123 13.91 16.68 2.87
CA ASN A 123 15.23 16.06 2.67
C ASN A 123 15.13 14.57 2.30
N GLY A 124 13.92 14.01 2.20
CA GLY A 124 13.65 12.61 1.88
C GLY A 124 13.61 11.65 3.06
N THR A 125 13.90 12.09 4.29
CA THR A 125 13.77 11.25 5.49
C THR A 125 12.32 11.21 5.99
N LEU A 126 12.01 10.24 6.85
CA LEU A 126 10.72 10.16 7.53
C LEU A 126 10.84 10.69 8.97
N ASP A 127 9.90 11.54 9.36
CA ASP A 127 9.70 11.94 10.76
C ASP A 127 8.64 11.04 11.40
N VAL A 128 8.99 10.42 12.53
CA VAL A 128 8.04 9.65 13.34
C VAL A 128 7.21 10.61 14.19
N LEU A 129 5.91 10.66 13.95
CA LEU A 129 4.98 11.51 14.70
C LEU A 129 4.63 10.89 16.05
N ASN A 130 4.29 9.60 16.04
CA ASN A 130 4.16 8.80 17.25
C ASN A 130 4.35 7.31 16.94
N SER A 131 4.39 6.49 17.99
CA SER A 131 4.44 5.04 17.88
C SER A 131 3.63 4.42 19.01
N GLN A 132 2.95 3.32 18.69
CA GLN A 132 2.21 2.52 19.66
C GLN A 132 2.80 1.12 19.69
N GLN A 133 3.05 0.63 20.91
CA GLN A 133 3.41 -0.77 21.11
C GLN A 133 2.14 -1.61 20.97
N MET A 134 2.25 -2.73 20.27
CA MET A 134 1.16 -3.71 20.17
C MET A 134 1.41 -4.88 21.14
N GLN A 135 0.34 -5.55 21.55
CA GLN A 135 0.45 -6.80 22.30
C GLN A 135 1.04 -7.93 21.44
N GLY A 136 0.77 -7.91 20.13
CA GLY A 136 1.30 -8.88 19.18
C GLY A 136 2.81 -8.77 18.91
N GLY A 137 3.40 -9.86 18.44
CA GLY A 137 4.81 -9.94 18.06
C GLY A 137 5.00 -10.17 16.56
N SER A 138 6.17 -9.80 16.04
CA SER A 138 6.54 -9.99 14.63
C SER A 138 5.49 -9.44 13.63
N PRO A 139 5.18 -8.13 13.69
CA PRO A 139 4.21 -7.53 12.77
C PRO A 139 4.67 -7.70 11.32
N ALA A 140 3.75 -8.12 10.46
CA ALA A 140 4.04 -8.54 9.09
C ALA A 140 3.36 -7.70 8.02
N HIS A 141 2.20 -7.11 8.32
CA HIS A 141 1.42 -6.33 7.36
C HIS A 141 0.48 -5.36 8.06
N VAL A 142 0.22 -4.22 7.42
CA VAL A 142 -0.62 -3.16 7.95
C VAL A 142 -1.56 -2.63 6.86
N THR A 143 -2.81 -2.38 7.22
CA THR A 143 -3.81 -1.77 6.33
C THR A 143 -4.66 -0.77 7.08
N LEU A 144 -5.06 0.31 6.39
CA LEU A 144 -6.05 1.25 6.91
C LEU A 144 -7.47 0.78 6.60
N SER A 145 -8.41 1.03 7.52
CA SER A 145 -9.84 0.92 7.25
C SER A 145 -10.28 1.82 6.08
N PRO A 146 -11.43 1.56 5.44
CA PRO A 146 -11.90 2.36 4.30
C PRO A 146 -12.03 3.86 4.58
N ASN A 147 -12.39 4.23 5.81
CA ASN A 147 -12.48 5.63 6.23
C ASN A 147 -11.15 6.20 6.75
N GLU A 148 -10.11 5.37 6.84
CA GLU A 148 -8.79 5.70 7.41
C GLU A 148 -8.87 6.24 8.85
N ASP A 149 -9.76 5.63 9.64
CA ASP A 149 -9.98 5.86 11.07
C ASP A 149 -9.40 4.74 11.95
N PHE A 150 -9.01 3.60 11.36
CA PHE A 150 -8.34 2.50 12.04
C PHE A 150 -7.18 1.94 11.22
N VAL A 151 -6.22 1.36 11.93
CA VAL A 151 -5.12 0.57 11.38
C VAL A 151 -5.25 -0.87 11.89
N ALA A 152 -5.41 -1.81 10.97
CA ALA A 152 -5.35 -3.25 11.25
C ALA A 152 -3.92 -3.76 11.02
N VAL A 153 -3.43 -4.58 11.95
CA VAL A 153 -2.06 -5.12 11.95
C VAL A 153 -2.09 -6.64 12.07
N ALA A 154 -1.54 -7.31 11.06
CA ALA A 154 -1.28 -8.75 11.08
C ALA A 154 0.02 -9.05 11.83
N ASN A 155 -0.07 -9.85 12.89
CA ASN A 155 1.09 -10.28 13.67
C ASN A 155 1.42 -11.74 13.37
N TYR A 156 2.58 -11.97 12.75
CA TYR A 156 3.03 -13.31 12.36
C TYR A 156 3.28 -14.24 13.57
N ALA A 157 3.45 -13.67 14.76
CA ALA A 157 3.50 -14.45 16.01
C ALA A 157 2.13 -15.01 16.44
N GLY A 158 1.08 -14.83 15.65
CA GLY A 158 -0.22 -15.48 15.84
C GLY A 158 -1.26 -14.59 16.50
N SER A 159 -1.37 -13.34 16.05
CA SER A 159 -2.43 -12.43 16.50
C SER A 159 -2.87 -11.44 15.42
N LEU A 160 -4.03 -10.84 15.64
CA LEU A 160 -4.55 -9.70 14.92
C LEU A 160 -4.70 -8.53 15.91
N SER A 161 -4.26 -7.35 15.51
CA SER A 161 -4.35 -6.13 16.31
C SER A 161 -5.07 -5.03 15.54
N MET A 162 -5.76 -4.12 16.25
CA MET A 162 -6.31 -2.90 15.67
C MET A 162 -6.02 -1.68 16.55
N PHE A 163 -5.75 -0.56 15.87
CA PHE A 163 -5.49 0.73 16.49
C PHE A 163 -6.41 1.78 15.87
N PRO A 164 -7.19 2.53 16.67
CA PRO A 164 -7.86 3.73 16.18
C PRO A 164 -6.82 4.80 15.79
N LEU A 165 -7.22 5.69 14.90
CA LEU A 165 -6.46 6.88 14.53
C LEU A 165 -7.07 8.12 15.18
N TYR A 166 -6.22 9.01 15.68
CA TYR A 166 -6.65 10.34 16.08
C TYR A 166 -7.02 11.19 14.85
N GLU A 167 -7.73 12.30 15.07
CA GLU A 167 -8.16 13.21 14.00
C GLU A 167 -6.99 13.74 13.14
N ASN A 168 -5.79 13.86 13.72
CA ASN A 168 -4.57 14.27 13.02
C ASN A 168 -3.81 13.10 12.35
N GLY A 169 -4.42 11.92 12.28
CA GLY A 169 -3.91 10.69 11.70
C GLY A 169 -2.89 9.90 12.54
N THR A 170 -2.48 10.40 13.72
CA THR A 170 -1.53 9.65 14.56
C THR A 170 -2.21 8.46 15.26
N VAL A 171 -1.42 7.47 15.68
CA VAL A 171 -1.98 6.19 16.16
C VAL A 171 -2.39 6.25 17.64
N ALA A 172 -3.64 5.93 17.96
CA ALA A 172 -4.13 5.78 19.34
C ALA A 172 -3.74 4.41 19.93
N PRO A 173 -3.83 4.19 21.26
CA PRO A 173 -3.57 2.89 21.86
C PRO A 173 -4.39 1.74 21.24
N GLU A 174 -3.85 0.52 21.30
CA GLU A 174 -4.50 -0.69 20.77
C GLU A 174 -5.91 -0.85 21.36
N SER A 175 -6.93 -0.94 20.50
CA SER A 175 -8.34 -1.10 20.92
C SER A 175 -8.83 -2.54 20.79
N PHE A 176 -8.17 -3.34 19.93
CA PHE A 176 -8.52 -4.74 19.70
C PHE A 176 -7.26 -5.61 19.59
N TYR A 177 -7.33 -6.80 20.18
CA TYR A 177 -6.31 -7.83 20.11
C TYR A 177 -6.98 -9.20 20.17
N GLU A 178 -6.62 -10.09 19.23
CA GLU A 178 -7.03 -11.49 19.23
C GLU A 178 -5.84 -12.39 18.96
N ALA A 179 -5.70 -13.47 19.73
CA ALA A 179 -4.61 -14.44 19.61
C ALA A 179 -5.12 -15.76 19.02
N PHE A 180 -4.30 -16.38 18.18
CA PHE A 180 -4.58 -17.65 17.50
C PHE A 180 -3.59 -18.73 17.97
N PRO A 181 -3.79 -19.32 19.16
CA PRO A 181 -2.83 -20.24 19.76
C PRO A 181 -2.75 -21.61 19.08
N ASN A 182 -3.64 -21.91 18.14
CA ASN A 182 -3.71 -23.19 17.43
C ASN A 182 -3.57 -22.95 15.93
N GLY A 183 -2.82 -23.80 15.24
CA GLY A 183 -2.72 -23.82 13.79
C GLY A 183 -3.37 -25.07 13.19
N SER A 184 -3.18 -25.30 11.89
CA SER A 184 -3.73 -26.47 11.20
C SER A 184 -2.97 -27.76 11.49
N HIS A 185 -1.71 -27.66 11.96
CA HIS A 185 -0.77 -28.77 12.16
C HIS A 185 -0.47 -29.61 10.90
N VAL A 186 -0.86 -29.15 9.70
CA VAL A 186 -0.68 -29.90 8.45
C VAL A 186 0.81 -29.95 8.08
N VAL A 187 1.47 -28.79 8.01
CA VAL A 187 2.92 -28.68 7.90
C VAL A 187 3.51 -28.60 9.31
N ALA A 188 3.37 -29.69 10.06
CA ALA A 188 3.85 -29.96 11.42
C ALA A 188 4.47 -28.74 12.17
N ALA A 189 5.80 -28.69 12.30
CA ALA A 189 6.50 -27.69 13.12
C ALA A 189 6.29 -26.23 12.67
N GLN A 190 5.77 -26.00 11.46
CA GLN A 190 5.54 -24.66 10.92
C GLN A 190 4.17 -24.11 11.33
N GLN A 191 3.14 -24.96 11.31
CA GLN A 191 1.73 -24.61 11.50
C GLN A 191 1.18 -25.06 12.87
N THR A 192 1.97 -24.93 13.94
CA THR A 192 1.53 -25.28 15.31
C THR A 192 0.65 -24.23 15.97
N VAL A 193 0.65 -23.00 15.46
CA VAL A 193 -0.12 -21.84 15.91
C VAL A 193 -0.64 -21.11 14.68
N GLY A 194 -1.68 -20.29 14.84
CA GLY A 194 -2.07 -19.33 13.81
C GLY A 194 -0.93 -18.34 13.54
N ARG A 195 -0.84 -17.84 12.32
CA ARG A 195 0.18 -16.88 11.89
C ARG A 195 -0.45 -15.90 10.91
N ILE A 196 -1.05 -14.84 11.44
CA ILE A 196 -1.69 -13.84 10.60
C ILE A 196 -0.60 -13.09 9.83
N HIS A 197 -0.63 -13.19 8.50
CA HIS A 197 0.43 -12.64 7.66
C HIS A 197 -0.01 -11.38 6.91
N SER A 198 -1.29 -11.25 6.55
CA SER A 198 -1.81 -10.01 5.98
C SER A 198 -3.25 -9.75 6.35
N THR A 199 -3.66 -8.50 6.18
CA THR A 199 -5.04 -8.04 6.28
C THR A 199 -5.44 -7.38 4.96
N ARG A 200 -6.72 -7.46 4.58
CA ARG A 200 -7.27 -6.75 3.43
C ARG A 200 -8.74 -6.41 3.64
N TRP A 201 -9.07 -5.14 3.50
CA TRP A 201 -10.45 -4.67 3.51
C TRP A 201 -11.16 -5.04 2.21
N LEU A 202 -12.39 -5.51 2.35
CA LEU A 202 -13.26 -5.80 1.21
C LEU A 202 -13.96 -4.51 0.75
N PRO A 203 -14.20 -4.37 -0.57
CA PRO A 203 -14.73 -3.14 -1.13
C PRO A 203 -16.13 -2.81 -0.60
N ASN A 204 -16.35 -1.52 -0.31
CA ASN A 204 -17.64 -0.95 0.13
C ASN A 204 -18.24 -1.60 1.39
N SER A 205 -17.41 -2.12 2.28
CA SER A 205 -17.86 -2.72 3.54
C SER A 205 -16.94 -2.42 4.70
N ASN A 206 -17.40 -2.77 5.89
CA ASN A 206 -16.59 -2.80 7.11
C ASN A 206 -15.88 -4.15 7.29
N HIS A 207 -15.81 -4.98 6.24
CA HIS A 207 -15.24 -6.32 6.35
C HIS A 207 -13.75 -6.34 6.05
N VAL A 208 -13.00 -7.05 6.89
CA VAL A 208 -11.57 -7.28 6.71
C VAL A 208 -11.27 -8.77 6.71
N ILE A 209 -10.46 -9.18 5.74
CA ILE A 209 -9.89 -10.52 5.64
C ILE A 209 -8.55 -10.51 6.34
N ALA A 210 -8.30 -11.51 7.19
CA ALA A 210 -6.99 -11.79 7.76
C ALA A 210 -6.49 -13.15 7.26
N ALA A 211 -5.36 -13.15 6.55
CA ALA A 211 -4.75 -14.38 6.03
C ALA A 211 -3.99 -15.11 7.15
N ASP A 212 -4.58 -16.19 7.66
CA ASP A 212 -3.96 -17.05 8.66
C ASP A 212 -3.12 -18.14 7.98
N TRP A 213 -1.84 -17.83 7.83
CA TRP A 213 -0.84 -18.74 7.28
C TRP A 213 -0.70 -20.02 8.12
N GLY A 214 -0.85 -19.91 9.44
CA GLY A 214 -0.69 -21.02 10.38
C GLY A 214 -1.92 -21.92 10.45
N GLY A 215 -3.10 -21.35 10.29
CA GLY A 215 -4.39 -22.03 10.34
C GLY A 215 -4.89 -22.57 8.99
N ASP A 216 -4.21 -22.29 7.87
CA ASP A 216 -4.71 -22.58 6.51
C ASP A 216 -6.11 -21.99 6.29
N ALA A 217 -6.27 -20.70 6.63
CA ALA A 217 -7.58 -20.06 6.61
C ALA A 217 -7.51 -18.57 6.22
N LEU A 218 -8.62 -18.08 5.67
CA LEU A 218 -8.92 -16.67 5.55
C LEU A 218 -9.99 -16.36 6.60
N LEU A 219 -9.58 -15.67 7.66
CA LEU A 219 -10.49 -15.23 8.71
C LEU A 219 -11.22 -13.99 8.22
N GLU A 220 -12.53 -13.91 8.43
CA GLU A 220 -13.35 -12.76 8.06
C GLU A 220 -13.84 -12.05 9.33
N TYR A 221 -13.82 -10.72 9.31
CA TYR A 221 -14.24 -9.89 10.43
C TYR A 221 -15.06 -8.70 9.95
N GLU A 222 -16.03 -8.26 10.75
CA GLU A 222 -16.70 -6.97 10.62
C GLU A 222 -16.15 -5.97 11.64
N LEU A 223 -15.81 -4.76 11.18
CA LEU A 223 -15.45 -3.63 12.04
C LEU A 223 -16.69 -3.06 12.72
N ASP A 224 -16.71 -3.13 14.05
CA ASP A 224 -17.57 -2.29 14.88
C ASP A 224 -16.81 -1.00 15.23
N ALA A 225 -17.01 0.04 14.42
CA ALA A 225 -16.32 1.32 14.58
C ALA A 225 -16.70 2.04 15.88
N LYS A 226 -17.89 1.77 16.43
CA LYS A 226 -18.35 2.43 17.67
C LYS A 226 -17.67 1.82 18.88
N GLU A 227 -17.65 0.49 18.95
CA GLU A 227 -16.99 -0.23 20.05
C GLU A 227 -15.47 -0.36 19.80
N GLN A 228 -14.99 -0.01 18.61
CA GLN A 228 -13.59 -0.09 18.18
C GLN A 228 -13.03 -1.51 18.26
N THR A 229 -13.83 -2.48 17.81
CA THR A 229 -13.50 -3.91 17.82
C THR A 229 -13.74 -4.57 16.47
N PHE A 230 -13.21 -5.78 16.29
CA PHE A 230 -13.59 -6.67 15.22
C PHE A 230 -14.52 -7.77 15.73
N GLN A 231 -15.61 -8.01 15.01
CA GLN A 231 -16.53 -9.13 15.22
C GLN A 231 -16.20 -10.22 14.22
N SER A 232 -15.89 -11.43 14.71
CA SER A 232 -15.56 -12.57 13.83
C SER A 232 -16.78 -13.06 13.06
N LEU A 233 -16.56 -13.33 11.78
CA LEU A 233 -17.53 -13.91 10.85
C LEU A 233 -17.10 -15.34 10.46
N ASP A 234 -17.85 -15.95 9.54
CA ASP A 234 -17.52 -17.27 9.03
C ASP A 234 -16.14 -17.28 8.38
N THR A 235 -15.38 -18.34 8.64
CA THR A 235 -14.02 -18.50 8.13
C THR A 235 -14.01 -19.22 6.80
N VAL A 236 -13.23 -18.73 5.84
CA VAL A 236 -13.02 -19.40 4.55
C VAL A 236 -11.77 -20.28 4.62
N ALA A 237 -11.99 -21.59 4.66
CA ALA A 237 -10.91 -22.57 4.70
C ALA A 237 -10.06 -22.54 3.41
N ARG A 238 -8.76 -22.81 3.56
CA ARG A 238 -7.84 -23.09 2.45
C ARG A 238 -7.51 -24.59 2.36
N PRO A 239 -7.00 -25.05 1.21
CA PRO A 239 -6.42 -26.39 1.13
C PRO A 239 -5.40 -26.60 2.26
N PRO A 240 -5.43 -27.76 2.94
CA PRO A 240 -4.46 -28.10 3.99
C PRO A 240 -3.01 -27.91 3.54
N GLY A 241 -2.20 -27.21 4.34
CA GLY A 241 -0.78 -26.95 4.07
C GLY A 241 -0.53 -25.88 3.01
N SER A 242 -1.50 -24.98 2.77
CA SER A 242 -1.38 -23.91 1.80
C SER A 242 -0.61 -22.70 2.33
N GLY A 243 -0.84 -22.30 3.58
CA GLY A 243 -0.26 -21.11 4.18
C GLY A 243 -0.62 -19.82 3.42
N PRO A 244 -1.89 -19.36 3.45
CA PRO A 244 -2.27 -18.09 2.81
C PRO A 244 -1.46 -16.94 3.38
N ARG A 245 -0.93 -16.06 2.52
CA ARG A 245 0.07 -15.06 2.91
C ARG A 245 -0.39 -13.63 2.64
N HIS A 246 -0.39 -13.21 1.38
CA HIS A 246 -0.80 -11.87 0.92
C HIS A 246 -1.98 -12.00 -0.04
N THR A 247 -2.68 -10.89 -0.25
CA THR A 247 -3.86 -10.85 -1.11
C THR A 247 -3.85 -9.64 -2.03
N ALA A 248 -4.45 -9.76 -3.19
CA ALA A 248 -4.69 -8.66 -4.12
C ALA A 248 -6.16 -8.66 -4.57
N LEU A 249 -6.75 -7.47 -4.69
CA LEU A 249 -8.15 -7.27 -5.04
C LEU A 249 -8.24 -6.88 -6.52
N SER A 250 -9.18 -7.47 -7.25
CA SER A 250 -9.45 -7.07 -8.64
C SER A 250 -9.95 -5.61 -8.70
N ALA A 251 -9.72 -4.93 -9.84
CA ALA A 251 -10.08 -3.52 -9.99
C ALA A 251 -11.59 -3.25 -9.85
N ASN A 252 -12.44 -4.21 -10.24
CA ASN A 252 -13.90 -4.17 -10.08
C ASN A 252 -14.39 -4.60 -8.68
N GLY A 253 -13.48 -5.05 -7.81
CA GLY A 253 -13.80 -5.53 -6.46
C GLY A 253 -14.54 -6.86 -6.40
N ASP A 254 -14.61 -7.61 -7.50
CA ASP A 254 -15.35 -8.89 -7.58
C ASP A 254 -14.53 -10.11 -7.17
N PHE A 255 -13.20 -10.00 -7.20
CA PHE A 255 -12.32 -11.13 -6.98
C PHE A 255 -11.20 -10.81 -6.02
N LEU A 256 -10.89 -11.79 -5.18
CA LEU A 256 -9.72 -11.78 -4.31
C LEU A 256 -8.73 -12.86 -4.75
N TYR A 257 -7.51 -12.44 -5.04
CA TYR A 257 -6.38 -13.30 -5.34
C TYR A 257 -5.55 -13.50 -4.09
N VAL A 258 -5.34 -14.75 -3.69
CA VAL A 258 -4.66 -15.11 -2.44
C VAL A 258 -3.43 -15.92 -2.75
N THR A 259 -2.25 -15.36 -2.50
CA THR A 259 -1.00 -16.11 -2.64
C THR A 259 -0.79 -17.01 -1.43
N ASN A 260 -0.44 -18.28 -1.69
CA ASN A 260 -0.24 -19.32 -0.68
C ASN A 260 1.24 -19.68 -0.65
N GLU A 261 1.87 -19.34 0.46
CA GLU A 261 3.31 -19.38 0.64
C GLU A 261 3.86 -20.80 0.61
N LEU A 262 3.20 -21.73 1.32
CA LEU A 262 3.69 -23.10 1.50
C LEU A 262 3.39 -23.95 0.26
N SER A 263 2.21 -23.80 -0.34
CA SER A 263 1.82 -24.59 -1.51
C SER A 263 2.29 -24.01 -2.85
N ASN A 264 2.86 -22.80 -2.88
CA ASN A 264 3.27 -22.10 -4.12
C ASN A 264 2.11 -22.05 -5.13
N ALA A 265 0.98 -21.50 -4.69
CA ALA A 265 -0.23 -21.39 -5.51
C ALA A 265 -0.97 -20.08 -5.26
N VAL A 266 -1.75 -19.63 -6.25
CA VAL A 266 -2.73 -18.55 -6.08
C VAL A 266 -4.12 -19.16 -6.02
N GLY A 267 -4.86 -18.85 -4.96
CA GLY A 267 -6.30 -19.11 -4.87
C GLY A 267 -7.08 -17.91 -5.43
N VAL A 268 -8.06 -18.17 -6.27
CA VAL A 268 -8.99 -17.15 -6.80
C VAL A 268 -10.33 -17.30 -6.10
N TYR A 269 -10.83 -16.22 -5.52
CA TYR A 269 -12.08 -16.17 -4.78
C TYR A 269 -13.02 -15.15 -5.39
N LYS A 270 -14.31 -15.48 -5.44
CA LYS A 270 -15.38 -14.52 -5.70
C LYS A 270 -15.73 -13.78 -4.41
N ILE A 271 -16.03 -12.51 -4.54
CA ILE A 271 -16.60 -11.70 -3.46
C ILE A 271 -18.10 -11.58 -3.73
N ASN A 272 -18.91 -12.04 -2.78
CA ASN A 272 -20.34 -11.81 -2.82
C ASN A 272 -20.59 -10.32 -2.54
N ARG A 273 -20.98 -9.54 -3.54
CA ARG A 273 -21.22 -8.08 -3.38
C ARG A 273 -22.35 -7.72 -2.42
N HIS A 274 -23.32 -8.62 -2.20
CA HIS A 274 -24.43 -8.34 -1.30
C HIS A 274 -24.02 -8.46 0.16
N GLU A 275 -23.24 -9.49 0.47
CA GLU A 275 -22.74 -9.74 1.83
C GLU A 275 -21.40 -9.06 2.08
N ALA A 276 -20.69 -8.65 1.01
CA ALA A 276 -19.31 -8.20 1.03
C ALA A 276 -18.38 -9.19 1.75
N LEU A 277 -18.54 -10.49 1.45
CA LEU A 277 -17.75 -11.60 2.01
C LEU A 277 -17.24 -12.51 0.89
N LEU A 278 -16.25 -13.33 1.21
CA LEU A 278 -15.71 -14.30 0.25
C LEU A 278 -16.66 -15.49 0.07
N GLU A 279 -16.92 -15.84 -1.18
CA GLU A 279 -17.56 -17.11 -1.49
C GLU A 279 -16.58 -18.26 -1.21
N SER A 280 -17.04 -19.27 -0.48
CA SER A 280 -16.30 -20.51 -0.28
C SER A 280 -16.80 -21.58 -1.26
N ALA A 281 -15.95 -22.32 -1.97
CA ALA A 281 -14.48 -22.32 -1.94
C ALA A 281 -13.87 -21.51 -3.10
N ALA A 282 -12.54 -21.40 -3.12
CA ALA A 282 -11.80 -20.83 -4.26
C ALA A 282 -12.27 -21.45 -5.59
N ILE A 283 -12.57 -20.60 -6.58
CA ILE A 283 -12.97 -21.03 -7.93
C ILE A 283 -11.80 -21.59 -8.73
N GLN A 284 -10.56 -21.27 -8.33
CA GLN A 284 -9.34 -21.77 -8.94
C GLN A 284 -8.22 -21.84 -7.90
N ASN A 285 -7.34 -22.83 -8.03
CA ASN A 285 -6.01 -22.81 -7.42
C ASN A 285 -4.98 -23.09 -8.51
N ILE A 286 -4.10 -22.13 -8.78
CA ILE A 286 -3.13 -22.20 -9.88
C ILE A 286 -1.68 -22.16 -9.35
N PRO A 287 -0.75 -23.00 -9.85
CA PRO A 287 0.63 -23.00 -9.38
C PRO A 287 1.38 -21.70 -9.69
N THR A 288 2.30 -21.31 -8.80
CA THR A 288 3.24 -20.19 -8.99
C THR A 288 4.59 -20.61 -9.53
N LEU A 289 4.78 -21.90 -9.81
CA LEU A 289 6.04 -22.47 -10.28
C LEU A 289 5.85 -23.25 -11.59
N PRO A 290 6.90 -23.33 -12.43
CA PRO A 290 6.93 -24.27 -13.54
C PRO A 290 6.77 -25.71 -13.03
N ALA A 291 6.03 -26.54 -13.77
CA ALA A 291 5.75 -27.93 -13.36
C ALA A 291 7.02 -28.79 -13.19
N ASN A 292 8.14 -28.40 -13.82
CA ASN A 292 9.43 -29.10 -13.75
C ASN A 292 10.36 -28.57 -12.65
N PHE A 293 9.97 -27.55 -11.88
CA PHE A 293 10.80 -27.04 -10.79
C PHE A 293 10.61 -27.87 -9.52
N THR A 294 11.69 -28.46 -9.00
CA THR A 294 11.65 -29.41 -7.89
C THR A 294 12.40 -28.95 -6.64
N ASN A 295 13.07 -27.80 -6.69
CA ASN A 295 13.78 -27.26 -5.53
C ASN A 295 12.80 -26.55 -4.59
N THR A 296 13.26 -26.22 -3.39
CA THR A 296 12.46 -25.47 -2.42
C THR A 296 12.12 -24.08 -2.94
N SER A 297 10.84 -23.73 -2.87
CA SER A 297 10.35 -22.38 -3.10
C SER A 297 9.20 -22.07 -2.16
N THR A 298 9.01 -20.78 -1.86
CA THR A 298 7.83 -20.27 -1.18
C THR A 298 7.35 -18.97 -1.82
N ALA A 299 6.05 -18.88 -2.12
CA ALA A 299 5.46 -17.66 -2.67
C ALA A 299 5.48 -16.53 -1.61
N ALA A 300 5.50 -15.28 -2.04
CA ALA A 300 5.58 -14.14 -1.14
C ALA A 300 4.55 -13.04 -1.47
N ASP A 301 4.87 -12.14 -2.37
CA ASP A 301 4.06 -10.95 -2.60
C ASP A 301 3.16 -11.11 -3.82
N ILE A 302 2.06 -10.34 -3.89
CA ILE A 302 1.09 -10.42 -4.99
C ILE A 302 0.53 -9.03 -5.30
N HIS A 303 0.54 -8.64 -6.58
CA HIS A 303 0.04 -7.35 -7.05
C HIS A 303 -0.64 -7.48 -8.41
N LEU A 304 -1.52 -6.52 -8.74
CA LEU A 304 -2.12 -6.38 -10.07
C LEU A 304 -1.34 -5.37 -10.91
N SER A 305 -1.43 -5.48 -12.24
CA SER A 305 -1.05 -4.39 -13.15
C SER A 305 -1.96 -3.17 -12.96
N LYS A 306 -1.50 -1.97 -13.36
CA LYS A 306 -2.30 -0.73 -13.32
C LYS A 306 -3.64 -0.85 -14.06
N ASN A 307 -3.67 -1.56 -15.18
CA ASN A 307 -4.89 -1.78 -15.96
C ASN A 307 -5.79 -2.90 -15.40
N GLY A 308 -5.35 -3.63 -14.38
CA GLY A 308 -6.13 -4.68 -13.72
C GLY A 308 -6.28 -5.97 -14.52
N HIS A 309 -5.60 -6.13 -15.66
CA HIS A 309 -5.69 -7.34 -16.51
C HIS A 309 -4.68 -8.44 -16.16
N PHE A 310 -3.70 -8.15 -15.28
CA PHE A 310 -2.63 -9.10 -14.94
C PHE A 310 -2.39 -9.20 -13.43
N VAL A 311 -2.00 -10.39 -12.97
CA VAL A 311 -1.54 -10.66 -11.59
C VAL A 311 -0.08 -11.10 -11.63
N TYR A 312 0.70 -10.61 -10.66
CA TYR A 312 2.11 -10.93 -10.49
C TYR A 312 2.32 -11.52 -9.10
N VAL A 313 3.15 -12.57 -8.98
CA VAL A 313 3.48 -13.21 -7.70
C VAL A 313 4.96 -13.48 -7.59
N SER A 314 5.58 -13.08 -6.48
CA SER A 314 7.00 -13.39 -6.26
C SER A 314 7.21 -14.75 -5.60
N ASN A 315 8.24 -15.48 -6.05
CA ASN A 315 8.64 -16.78 -5.51
C ASN A 315 10.07 -16.73 -4.95
N ARG A 316 10.23 -17.02 -3.67
CA ARG A 316 11.55 -17.11 -3.00
C ARG A 316 12.09 -18.52 -3.15
N GLY A 317 13.28 -18.68 -3.72
CA GLY A 317 13.84 -19.99 -4.05
C GLY A 317 13.92 -20.19 -5.56
N HIS A 318 12.77 -20.16 -6.27
CA HIS A 318 12.76 -20.03 -7.73
C HIS A 318 13.28 -18.65 -8.19
N ASN A 319 13.16 -17.63 -7.32
CA ASN A 319 13.66 -16.27 -7.52
C ASN A 319 13.10 -15.63 -8.80
N SER A 320 11.77 -15.66 -8.91
CA SER A 320 11.03 -15.18 -10.07
C SER A 320 9.80 -14.38 -9.68
N ILE A 321 9.27 -13.61 -10.63
CA ILE A 321 7.88 -13.15 -10.68
C ILE A 321 7.10 -14.07 -11.61
N ALA A 322 6.13 -14.82 -11.09
CA ALA A 322 5.13 -15.51 -11.89
C ALA A 322 4.10 -14.49 -12.41
N MET A 323 3.71 -14.61 -13.66
CA MET A 323 2.82 -13.67 -14.36
C MET A 323 1.57 -14.40 -14.86
N TYR A 324 0.41 -13.76 -14.68
CA TYR A 324 -0.88 -14.32 -15.09
C TYR A 324 -1.73 -13.26 -15.79
N ALA A 325 -2.47 -13.67 -16.82
CA ALA A 325 -3.59 -12.91 -17.36
C ALA A 325 -4.87 -13.24 -16.57
N ILE A 326 -5.68 -12.22 -16.32
CA ILE A 326 -7.00 -12.33 -15.70
C ILE A 326 -8.05 -12.50 -16.79
N ASP A 327 -8.89 -13.53 -16.67
CA ASP A 327 -10.17 -13.58 -17.38
C ASP A 327 -11.16 -12.62 -16.70
N GLU A 328 -11.59 -11.58 -17.40
CA GLU A 328 -12.46 -10.56 -16.81
C GLU A 328 -13.87 -11.06 -16.49
N ALA A 329 -14.32 -12.13 -17.15
CA ALA A 329 -15.68 -12.64 -17.00
C ALA A 329 -15.83 -13.43 -15.70
N ASP A 330 -14.82 -14.20 -15.31
CA ASP A 330 -14.89 -15.08 -14.15
C ASP A 330 -13.73 -14.93 -13.15
N GLY A 331 -12.80 -14.01 -13.42
CA GLY A 331 -11.67 -13.68 -12.55
C GLY A 331 -10.55 -14.71 -12.56
N THR A 332 -10.67 -15.82 -13.30
CA THR A 332 -9.66 -16.89 -13.30
C THR A 332 -8.35 -16.44 -13.95
N LEU A 333 -7.27 -17.12 -13.60
CA LEU A 333 -5.91 -16.79 -14.01
C LEU A 333 -5.39 -17.79 -15.05
N THR A 334 -4.71 -17.26 -16.07
CA THR A 334 -3.95 -18.06 -17.04
C THR A 334 -2.46 -17.70 -16.93
N THR A 335 -1.60 -18.71 -16.73
CA THR A 335 -0.14 -18.50 -16.62
C THR A 335 0.45 -17.99 -17.92
N LEU A 336 1.19 -16.89 -17.84
CA LEU A 336 1.94 -16.28 -18.94
C LEU A 336 3.42 -16.70 -18.93
N GLY A 337 3.99 -16.87 -17.73
CA GLY A 337 5.38 -17.29 -17.56
C GLY A 337 5.97 -16.85 -16.23
N TRP A 338 7.29 -16.90 -16.16
CA TRP A 338 8.07 -16.56 -14.97
C TRP A 338 9.29 -15.74 -15.38
N GLU A 339 9.40 -14.51 -14.88
CA GLU A 339 10.57 -13.66 -15.12
C GLU A 339 11.52 -13.73 -13.93
N SER A 340 12.82 -13.89 -14.18
CA SER A 340 13.83 -13.89 -13.12
C SER A 340 13.89 -12.52 -12.44
N THR A 341 13.96 -12.50 -11.11
CA THR A 341 14.16 -11.24 -10.36
C THR A 341 15.62 -10.77 -10.34
N ARG A 342 16.53 -11.52 -10.98
CA ARG A 342 17.98 -11.24 -11.09
C ARG A 342 18.73 -11.19 -9.77
N GLY A 343 18.07 -11.52 -8.67
CA GLY A 343 18.62 -11.65 -7.33
C GLY A 343 18.03 -12.86 -6.61
N THR A 344 18.07 -12.84 -5.29
CA THR A 344 17.60 -13.97 -4.47
C THR A 344 16.63 -13.54 -3.37
N THR A 345 15.58 -14.35 -3.17
CA THR A 345 14.53 -14.12 -2.16
C THR A 345 13.77 -12.80 -2.41
N PRO A 346 13.04 -12.68 -3.54
CA PRO A 346 12.18 -11.52 -3.82
C PRO A 346 10.97 -11.48 -2.87
N ARG A 347 11.14 -10.85 -1.69
CA ARG A 347 10.14 -10.87 -0.62
C ARG A 347 9.04 -9.82 -0.80
N GLY A 348 9.36 -8.71 -1.45
CA GLY A 348 8.43 -7.64 -1.76
C GLY A 348 8.75 -7.01 -3.11
N PHE A 349 7.71 -6.59 -3.82
CA PHE A 349 7.82 -5.79 -5.02
C PHE A 349 6.66 -4.80 -5.07
N THR A 350 6.72 -3.86 -6.00
CA THR A 350 5.63 -2.92 -6.23
C THR A 350 5.44 -2.72 -7.73
N ILE A 351 4.22 -2.38 -8.11
CA ILE A 351 3.86 -1.96 -9.46
C ILE A 351 3.36 -0.53 -9.37
N TYR A 352 4.00 0.36 -10.13
CA TYR A 352 3.53 1.74 -10.30
C TYR A 352 3.52 2.05 -11.79
N GLU A 353 2.33 2.32 -12.31
CA GLU A 353 2.10 2.33 -13.75
C GLU A 353 2.55 1.03 -14.41
N ASP A 354 3.43 1.11 -15.40
CA ASP A 354 3.97 -0.05 -16.09
C ASP A 354 5.36 -0.41 -15.55
N TRP A 355 5.70 -0.01 -14.33
CA TRP A 355 7.00 -0.28 -13.73
C TRP A 355 6.83 -1.27 -12.59
N LEU A 356 7.49 -2.41 -12.69
CA LEU A 356 7.64 -3.36 -11.60
C LEU A 356 9.03 -3.19 -10.99
N ILE A 357 9.08 -2.88 -9.70
CA ILE A 357 10.32 -2.76 -8.94
C ILE A 357 10.33 -3.85 -7.89
N VAL A 358 11.31 -4.76 -7.96
CA VAL A 358 11.43 -5.90 -7.04
C VAL A 358 12.67 -5.75 -6.17
N GLY A 359 12.49 -6.00 -4.86
CA GLY A 359 13.56 -6.06 -3.88
C GLY A 359 13.89 -7.51 -3.55
N ASN A 360 15.16 -7.89 -3.70
CA ASN A 360 15.66 -9.22 -3.37
C ASN A 360 16.36 -9.19 -2.01
N GLN A 361 15.71 -9.81 -1.02
CA GLN A 361 16.12 -9.73 0.38
C GLN A 361 17.53 -10.29 0.60
N ASN A 362 17.84 -11.45 0.03
CA ASN A 362 19.07 -12.17 0.38
C ASN A 362 20.27 -11.76 -0.49
N SER A 363 20.04 -11.19 -1.67
CA SER A 363 21.12 -10.66 -2.51
C SER A 363 21.38 -9.15 -2.32
N ASN A 364 20.58 -8.47 -1.49
CA ASN A 364 20.74 -7.04 -1.18
C ASN A 364 20.70 -6.13 -2.43
N ASP A 365 19.73 -6.38 -3.30
CA ASP A 365 19.57 -5.62 -4.53
C ASP A 365 18.10 -5.35 -4.89
N MET A 366 17.91 -4.38 -5.78
CA MET A 366 16.65 -4.09 -6.45
C MET A 366 16.86 -4.06 -7.96
N TYR A 367 15.85 -4.49 -8.69
CA TYR A 367 15.80 -4.44 -10.14
C TYR A 367 14.49 -3.84 -10.63
N VAL A 368 14.54 -3.15 -11.76
CA VAL A 368 13.38 -2.51 -12.40
C VAL A 368 13.05 -3.21 -13.71
N PHE A 369 11.77 -3.47 -13.90
CA PHE A 369 11.20 -4.08 -15.10
C PHE A 369 10.12 -3.17 -15.66
N LYS A 370 10.03 -3.10 -16.99
CA LYS A 370 8.87 -2.57 -17.69
C LYS A 370 7.85 -3.70 -17.84
N VAL A 371 6.61 -3.40 -17.49
CA VAL A 371 5.42 -4.22 -17.74
C VAL A 371 4.93 -3.87 -19.14
N ASP A 372 4.76 -4.87 -19.99
CA ASP A 372 4.03 -4.70 -21.24
C ASP A 372 2.52 -4.69 -20.93
N GLU A 373 1.86 -3.55 -21.13
CA GLU A 373 0.46 -3.36 -20.76
C GLU A 373 -0.52 -4.23 -21.57
N HIS A 374 -0.09 -4.82 -22.70
CA HIS A 374 -0.96 -5.62 -23.57
C HIS A 374 -0.76 -7.12 -23.33
N THR A 375 0.45 -7.55 -22.98
CA THR A 375 0.81 -8.96 -22.82
C THR A 375 1.05 -9.37 -21.36
N GLY A 376 1.27 -8.41 -20.46
CA GLY A 376 1.61 -8.65 -19.06
C GLY A 376 3.03 -9.18 -18.84
N LEU A 377 3.85 -9.25 -19.89
CA LEU A 377 5.22 -9.73 -19.80
C LEU A 377 6.15 -8.66 -19.24
N LEU A 378 7.17 -9.10 -18.50
CA LEU A 378 8.17 -8.23 -17.90
C LEU A 378 9.43 -8.17 -18.75
N SER A 379 9.95 -6.96 -18.95
CA SER A 379 11.23 -6.71 -19.60
C SER A 379 12.17 -5.94 -18.68
N TYR A 380 13.34 -6.49 -18.40
CA TYR A 380 14.34 -5.80 -17.60
C TYR A 380 14.84 -4.53 -18.29
N THR A 381 14.90 -3.44 -17.53
CA THR A 381 15.23 -2.12 -18.09
C THR A 381 16.73 -1.85 -18.20
N GLY A 382 17.56 -2.65 -17.52
CA GLY A 382 18.97 -2.31 -17.28
C GLY A 382 19.22 -1.62 -15.95
N ASN A 383 18.19 -1.20 -15.21
CA ASN A 383 18.35 -0.49 -13.94
C ASN A 383 18.43 -1.46 -12.75
N SER A 384 19.48 -1.35 -11.95
CA SER A 384 19.69 -2.14 -10.74
C SER A 384 20.34 -1.31 -9.64
N TYR A 385 20.01 -1.60 -8.38
CA TYR A 385 20.45 -0.83 -7.23
C TYR A 385 20.85 -1.74 -6.08
N GLN A 386 21.90 -1.39 -5.35
CA GLN A 386 22.27 -2.08 -4.13
C GLN A 386 21.47 -1.50 -2.96
N ILE A 387 20.79 -2.36 -2.22
CA ILE A 387 20.02 -2.00 -1.03
C ILE A 387 19.99 -3.19 -0.07
N PRO A 388 20.32 -3.00 1.21
CA PRO A 388 20.35 -4.11 2.16
C PRO A 388 18.94 -4.66 2.40
N ALA A 389 18.77 -5.97 2.18
CA ALA A 389 17.59 -6.75 2.52
C ALA A 389 16.24 -6.03 2.38
N PRO A 390 15.88 -5.53 1.18
CA PRO A 390 14.57 -4.92 0.95
C PRO A 390 13.47 -5.96 1.13
N VAL A 391 12.40 -5.60 1.85
CA VAL A 391 11.29 -6.52 2.17
C VAL A 391 9.90 -5.98 1.85
N CYS A 392 9.74 -4.66 1.72
CA CYS A 392 8.49 -3.99 1.34
C CYS A 392 8.83 -2.76 0.50
N LEU A 393 8.08 -2.56 -0.59
CA LEU A 393 8.27 -1.47 -1.54
C LEU A 393 6.91 -0.84 -1.85
N TYR A 394 6.85 0.49 -1.95
CA TYR A 394 5.72 1.17 -2.56
C TYR A 394 6.18 2.49 -3.18
N VAL A 395 5.44 2.97 -4.19
CA VAL A 395 5.69 4.26 -4.85
C VAL A 395 4.54 5.20 -4.56
N SER A 396 4.86 6.47 -4.30
CA SER A 396 3.85 7.50 -4.13
C SER A 396 4.32 8.88 -4.61
N GLU A 397 3.37 9.70 -5.04
CA GLU A 397 3.60 11.04 -5.58
C GLU A 397 3.61 12.11 -4.49
N TYR A 398 4.60 12.98 -4.49
CA TYR A 398 4.70 14.11 -3.56
C TYR A 398 4.93 15.41 -4.31
N VAL A 399 4.25 16.46 -3.86
CA VAL A 399 4.45 17.82 -4.35
C VAL A 399 5.30 18.57 -3.32
N PHE A 400 6.41 19.14 -3.78
CA PHE A 400 7.27 19.98 -2.97
C PHE A 400 7.15 21.43 -3.44
N SER A 401 6.98 22.35 -2.50
CA SER A 401 7.10 23.78 -2.76
C SER A 401 8.58 24.16 -2.75
N ASP A 402 9.03 24.90 -3.77
CA ASP A 402 10.31 25.57 -3.73
C ASP A 402 10.24 26.67 -2.64
N ASN A 403 11.06 26.55 -1.60
CA ASN A 403 11.15 27.53 -0.51
C ASN A 403 11.92 28.79 -0.92
#